data_AF-A0A9P9I0V6-F1
#
_entry.id   AF-A0A9P9I0V6-F1
#
_cell.length_a   1.000
_cell.length_b   1.000
_cell.length_c   1.000
_cell.angle_alpha   90.00
_cell.angle_beta   90.00
_cell.angle_gamma   90.00
#
_symmetry.space_group_name_H-M   'P 1'
#
loop_
_entity.id
_entity.type
_entity.pdbx_description
1 polymer ?
#
loop_
_entity_poly.entity_id
_entity_poly.type
_entity_poly.pdbx_seq_one_letter_code
_entity_poly.pdbx_strand_id
1 'polypeptide(L)'
;MSSTSIFGFFVISNATKEVVARGNGANSHFLCFDTVISSVSRDSVAIPVRVRKWVPPSFKIPSPEAVVLLFGHLCAPPNVSDSNPLFINASKVKVVPGDPNSDNYQDCLPNYCYPTG
;
A
#
# COMPACT_ATOMS: atom_id res chain seq x y z
N MET A 1 5.04 -20.44 9.02
CA MET A 1 5.39 -19.13 8.44
C MET A 1 4.69 -18.06 9.27
N SER A 2 5.43 -17.08 9.79
CA SER A 2 4.81 -15.93 10.46
C SER A 2 4.26 -14.99 9.40
N SER A 3 3.01 -14.54 9.55
CA SER A 3 2.38 -13.54 8.68
C SER A 3 2.08 -12.33 9.54
N THR A 4 2.74 -11.21 9.26
CA THR A 4 2.48 -9.94 9.96
C THR A 4 1.47 -9.14 9.16
N SER A 5 0.33 -8.82 9.77
CA SER A 5 -0.65 -7.93 9.15
C SER A 5 -0.27 -6.47 9.44
N ILE A 6 -0.41 -5.61 8.43
CA ILE A 6 -0.16 -4.18 8.51
C ILE A 6 -1.46 -3.45 8.26
N PHE A 7 -1.77 -2.50 9.15
CA PHE A 7 -2.90 -1.60 9.04
C PHE A 7 -2.46 -0.19 9.43
N GLY A 8 -2.84 0.81 8.65
CA GLY A 8 -2.55 2.20 8.98
C GLY A 8 -2.63 3.14 7.80
N PHE A 9 -2.20 4.38 8.04
CA PHE A 9 -2.09 5.42 7.02
C PHE A 9 -0.66 5.51 6.52
N PHE A 10 -0.50 5.57 5.20
CA PHE A 10 0.80 5.58 4.54
C PHE A 10 0.81 6.64 3.45
N VAL A 11 1.93 7.33 3.30
CA VAL A 11 2.16 8.21 2.17
C VAL A 11 2.55 7.36 0.97
N ILE A 12 1.93 7.62 -0.17
CA ILE A 12 2.32 7.00 -1.44
C ILE A 12 3.59 7.68 -1.96
N SER A 13 4.54 6.91 -2.47
CA SER A 13 5.57 7.43 -3.40
C SER A 13 5.74 6.48 -4.59
N ASN A 14 6.26 7.01 -5.72
CA ASN A 14 6.56 6.23 -6.93
C ASN A 14 5.40 5.31 -7.41
N ALA A 15 4.16 5.79 -7.34
CA ALA A 15 3.02 4.95 -7.69
C ALA A 15 2.98 4.61 -9.18
N THR A 16 2.84 3.32 -9.48
CA THR A 16 2.74 2.78 -10.84
C THR A 16 1.58 1.81 -10.96
N LYS A 17 1.07 1.68 -12.18
CA LYS A 17 0.15 0.59 -12.55
C LYS A 17 0.92 -0.43 -13.37
N GLU A 18 1.20 -1.57 -12.78
CA GLU A 18 1.88 -2.69 -13.44
C GLU A 18 0.86 -3.63 -14.07
N VAL A 19 1.19 -4.13 -15.26
CA VAL A 19 0.39 -5.11 -15.99
C VAL A 19 1.20 -6.39 -16.12
N VAL A 20 0.65 -7.49 -15.59
CA VAL A 20 1.27 -8.81 -15.65
C VAL A 20 0.41 -9.70 -16.53
N ALA A 21 0.99 -10.17 -17.64
CA ALA A 21 0.34 -11.15 -18.50
C ALA A 21 0.21 -12.48 -17.74
N ARG A 22 -0.98 -13.08 -17.77
CA ARG A 22 -1.21 -14.45 -17.32
C ARG A 22 -1.08 -15.40 -18.51
N GLY A 23 -0.66 -16.64 -18.24
CA GLY A 23 -0.48 -17.68 -19.26
C GLY A 23 -1.76 -18.08 -20.02
N ASN A 24 -2.93 -17.59 -19.62
CA ASN A 24 -4.22 -17.80 -20.29
C ASN A 24 -4.66 -16.62 -21.18
N GLY A 25 -3.76 -15.67 -21.48
CA GLY A 25 -4.07 -14.48 -22.28
C GLY A 25 -4.80 -13.36 -21.53
N ALA A 26 -5.13 -13.55 -20.25
CA ALA A 26 -5.68 -12.49 -19.41
C ALA A 26 -4.58 -11.62 -18.82
N ASN A 27 -4.89 -10.35 -18.56
CA ASN A 27 -3.97 -9.42 -17.89
C ASN A 27 -4.37 -9.19 -16.44
N SER A 28 -3.35 -9.05 -15.61
CA SER A 28 -3.44 -8.73 -14.20
C SER A 28 -2.95 -7.33 -13.95
N HIS A 29 -3.78 -6.49 -13.34
CA HIS A 29 -3.41 -5.12 -13.06
C HIS A 29 -3.12 -4.96 -11.57
N PHE A 30 -1.98 -4.34 -11.28
CA PHE A 30 -1.54 -4.05 -9.93
C PHE A 30 -1.27 -2.57 -9.79
N LEU A 31 -1.77 -1.99 -8.70
CA LEU A 31 -1.23 -0.76 -8.17
C LEU A 31 0.00 -1.12 -7.33
N CYS A 32 1.13 -0.52 -7.67
CA CYS A 32 2.37 -0.63 -6.92
C CYS A 32 2.78 0.76 -6.45
N PHE A 33 3.25 0.91 -5.22
CA PHE A 33 3.81 2.16 -4.73
C PHE A 33 4.77 1.88 -3.58
N ASP A 34 5.71 2.78 -3.38
CA ASP A 34 6.66 2.71 -2.28
C ASP A 34 6.09 3.44 -1.05
N THR A 35 6.44 2.94 0.12
CA THR A 35 6.16 3.56 1.42
C THR A 35 7.27 3.19 2.41
N VAL A 36 7.22 3.77 3.59
CA VAL A 36 8.11 3.43 4.70
C VAL A 36 7.29 2.89 5.87
N ILE A 37 7.83 1.89 6.56
CA ILE A 37 7.35 1.44 7.87
C ILE A 37 8.42 1.80 8.90
N SER A 38 8.03 2.43 10.01
CA SER A 38 8.90 2.69 11.14
C SER A 38 8.47 1.85 12.35
N SER A 39 9.43 1.22 13.02
CA SER A 39 9.20 0.59 14.32
C SER A 39 9.27 1.65 15.43
N VAL A 40 8.38 1.55 16.43
CA VAL A 40 8.36 2.38 17.64
C VAL A 40 9.49 2.06 18.64
N SER A 41 10.47 1.24 18.24
CA SER A 41 11.68 0.98 19.05
C SER A 41 12.56 2.23 19.18
N ARG A 42 13.37 2.29 20.24
CA ARG A 42 14.30 3.41 20.53
C ARG A 42 15.16 3.82 19.33
N ASP A 43 15.54 2.85 18.50
CA ASP A 43 16.25 3.08 17.24
C ASP A 43 15.25 2.96 16.10
N SER A 44 14.36 3.94 15.94
CA SER A 44 13.33 3.93 14.89
C SER A 44 13.98 3.85 13.50
N VAL A 45 14.14 2.64 12.99
CA VAL A 45 14.62 2.39 11.62
C VAL A 45 13.45 2.53 10.66
N ALA A 46 13.60 3.45 9.71
CA ALA A 46 12.74 3.56 8.54
C ALA A 46 13.03 2.41 7.58
N ILE A 47 12.07 1.52 7.39
CA ILE A 47 12.19 0.36 6.51
C ILE A 47 11.43 0.70 5.22
N PRO A 48 12.09 0.81 4.07
CA PRO A 48 11.40 0.98 2.79
C PRO A 48 10.66 -0.30 2.42
N VAL A 49 9.42 -0.16 1.98
CA VAL A 49 8.54 -1.28 1.64
C VAL A 49 7.74 -0.94 0.40
N ARG A 50 7.62 -1.91 -0.50
CA ARG A 50 6.80 -1.76 -1.70
C ARG A 50 5.43 -2.38 -1.50
N VAL A 51 4.38 -1.59 -1.70
CA VAL A 51 3.00 -2.08 -1.66
C VAL A 51 2.61 -2.60 -3.03
N ARG A 52 1.87 -3.72 -3.05
CA ARG A 52 1.23 -4.27 -4.25
C ARG A 52 -0.23 -4.56 -3.95
N LYS A 53 -1.13 -4.03 -4.78
CA LYS A 53 -2.59 -4.22 -4.68
C LYS A 53 -3.17 -4.61 -6.03
N TRP A 54 -3.94 -5.69 -6.08
CA TRP A 54 -4.79 -6.00 -7.24
C TRP A 54 -5.83 -4.91 -7.46
N VAL A 55 -5.92 -4.39 -8.69
CA VAL A 55 -6.85 -3.33 -9.09
C VAL A 55 -7.52 -3.66 -10.42
N PRO A 56 -8.70 -3.06 -10.72
CA PRO A 56 -9.31 -3.21 -12.04
C PRO A 56 -8.49 -2.48 -13.13
N PRO A 57 -8.65 -2.86 -14.41
CA PRO A 57 -7.94 -2.21 -15.52
C PRO A 57 -8.17 -0.68 -15.60
N SER A 58 -9.38 -0.24 -15.24
CA SER A 58 -9.81 1.16 -15.22
C SER A 58 -9.27 1.97 -14.04
N PHE A 59 -8.55 1.34 -13.11
CA PHE A 59 -8.02 2.02 -11.94
C PHE A 59 -7.05 3.13 -12.34
N LYS A 60 -7.24 4.31 -11.73
CA LYS A 60 -6.39 5.49 -11.89
C LYS A 60 -5.38 5.54 -10.76
N ILE A 61 -4.12 5.84 -11.10
CA ILE A 61 -3.06 5.99 -10.13
C ILE A 61 -3.37 7.21 -9.25
N PRO A 62 -3.31 7.09 -7.90
CA PRO A 62 -3.48 8.24 -7.00
C PRO A 62 -2.40 9.30 -7.19
N SER A 63 -2.62 10.51 -6.68
CA SER A 63 -1.62 11.57 -6.69
C SER A 63 -0.34 11.13 -5.93
N PRO A 64 0.87 11.55 -6.36
CA PRO A 64 2.14 11.22 -5.68
C PRO A 64 2.25 11.67 -4.22
N GLU A 65 1.35 12.53 -3.73
CA GLU A 65 1.32 13.01 -2.35
C GLU A 65 0.07 12.52 -1.58
N ALA A 66 -0.70 11.61 -2.19
CA ALA A 66 -1.89 11.09 -1.55
C ALA A 66 -1.52 10.19 -0.37
N VAL A 67 -2.31 10.29 0.70
CA VAL A 67 -2.25 9.36 1.82
C VAL A 67 -3.22 8.21 1.53
N VAL A 68 -2.86 6.99 1.94
CA VAL A 68 -3.74 5.83 1.84
C VAL A 68 -3.95 5.21 3.19
N LEU A 69 -5.20 4.85 3.46
CA LEU A 69 -5.51 3.81 4.43
C LEU A 69 -5.23 2.45 3.78
N LEU A 70 -4.31 1.69 4.37
CA LEU A 70 -3.87 0.40 3.88
C LEU A 70 -4.20 -0.70 4.89
N PHE A 71 -4.65 -1.84 4.37
CA PHE A 71 -4.67 -3.11 5.09
C PHE A 71 -4.04 -4.19 4.20
N GLY A 72 -3.08 -4.95 4.75
CA GLY A 72 -2.36 -5.96 3.99
C GLY A 72 -1.50 -6.86 4.85
N HIS A 73 -0.78 -7.75 4.17
CA HIS A 73 0.18 -8.66 4.81
C HIS A 73 1.59 -8.29 4.39
N LEU A 74 2.48 -8.16 5.37
CA LEU A 74 3.91 -8.03 5.13
C LEU A 74 4.44 -9.37 4.64
N CYS A 75 5.17 -9.33 3.54
CA CYS A 75 5.86 -10.46 2.99
C CYS A 75 7.35 -10.13 2.96
N ALA A 76 8.09 -10.86 3.81
CA ALA A 76 9.54 -10.79 3.86
C ALA A 76 10.11 -11.95 3.04
N PRO A 77 10.76 -11.68 1.90
CA PRO A 77 11.47 -12.72 1.21
C PRO A 77 12.67 -13.21 2.04
N PRO A 78 13.19 -14.44 1.80
CA PRO A 78 14.26 -15.03 2.60
C PRO A 78 15.55 -14.21 2.65
N ASN A 79 15.83 -13.47 1.57
CA ASN A 79 17.00 -12.61 1.42
C ASN A 79 16.51 -11.19 1.11
N VAL A 80 16.32 -10.38 2.15
CA VAL A 80 15.94 -8.97 1.98
C VAL A 80 17.16 -8.20 1.49
N SER A 81 17.01 -7.52 0.35
CA SER A 81 18.01 -6.66 -0.27
C SER A 81 17.30 -5.55 -1.04
N ASP A 82 18.04 -4.55 -1.53
CA ASP A 82 17.45 -3.51 -2.40
C ASP A 82 16.84 -4.11 -3.68
N SER A 83 17.42 -5.21 -4.18
CA SER A 83 16.89 -5.98 -5.31
C SER A 83 15.73 -6.90 -4.97
N ASN A 84 15.45 -7.12 -3.68
CA ASN A 84 14.40 -7.99 -3.17
C ASN A 84 13.79 -7.39 -1.89
N PRO A 85 13.12 -6.24 -2.01
CA PRO A 85 12.66 -5.49 -0.86
C PRO A 85 11.51 -6.20 -0.16
N LEU A 86 11.24 -5.77 1.06
CA LEU A 86 10.00 -6.11 1.75
C LEU A 86 8.81 -5.62 0.91
N PHE A 87 7.77 -6.44 0.82
CA PHE A 87 6.55 -6.06 0.14
C PHE A 87 5.32 -6.23 1.02
N ILE A 88 4.36 -5.32 0.86
CA ILE A 88 3.02 -5.47 1.44
C ILE A 88 2.11 -5.94 0.32
N ASN A 89 1.56 -7.14 0.48
CA ASN A 89 0.43 -7.58 -0.33
C ASN A 89 -0.85 -6.99 0.28
N ALA A 90 -1.31 -5.87 -0.29
CA ALA A 90 -2.47 -5.16 0.22
C ALA A 90 -3.77 -5.82 -0.22
N SER A 91 -4.66 -6.08 0.74
CA SER A 91 -6.02 -6.51 0.47
C SER A 91 -6.93 -5.30 0.26
N LYS A 92 -6.73 -4.21 1.01
CA LYS A 92 -7.47 -2.95 0.90
C LYS A 92 -6.52 -1.76 0.84
N VAL A 93 -6.82 -0.83 -0.08
CA VAL A 93 -6.18 0.48 -0.21
C VAL A 93 -7.29 1.48 -0.47
N LYS A 94 -7.45 2.48 0.40
CA LYS A 94 -8.37 3.60 0.21
C LYS A 94 -7.57 4.90 0.23
N VAL A 95 -7.68 5.69 -0.83
CA VAL A 95 -7.06 7.02 -0.88
C VAL A 95 -7.82 7.95 0.06
N VAL A 96 -7.08 8.69 0.87
CA VAL A 96 -7.58 9.75 1.72
C VAL A 96 -6.83 11.06 1.42
N PRO A 97 -7.49 12.22 1.52
CA PRO A 97 -6.82 13.51 1.44
C PRO A 97 -5.76 13.57 2.54
N GLY A 98 -4.53 13.88 2.14
CA GLY A 98 -3.40 13.98 3.07
C GLY A 98 -3.45 15.22 3.95
N ASP A 99 -4.15 16.27 3.51
CA ASP A 99 -4.34 17.52 4.25
C ASP A 99 -5.60 17.45 5.13
N PRO A 100 -5.45 17.49 6.47
CA PRO A 100 -6.58 17.58 7.40
C PRO A 100 -7.49 18.79 7.19
N ASN A 101 -7.01 19.83 6.49
CA ASN A 101 -7.75 21.07 6.22
C ASN A 101 -8.47 21.05 4.87
N SER A 102 -8.37 19.97 4.09
CA SER A 102 -9.08 19.86 2.81
C SER A 102 -10.59 19.84 3.03
N ASP A 103 -11.35 20.55 2.18
CA ASP A 103 -12.82 20.65 2.27
C ASP A 103 -13.52 19.28 2.26
N ASN A 104 -12.89 18.27 1.67
CA ASN A 104 -13.39 16.89 1.58
C ASN A 104 -12.75 15.93 2.58
N TYR A 105 -11.97 16.42 3.56
CA TYR A 105 -11.22 15.56 4.48
C TYR A 105 -12.12 14.60 5.25
N GLN A 106 -13.14 15.13 5.91
CA GLN A 106 -14.08 14.37 6.72
C GLN A 106 -14.85 13.32 5.90
N ASP A 107 -15.29 13.67 4.68
CA ASP A 107 -16.03 12.78 3.80
C ASP A 107 -15.19 11.59 3.29
N CYS A 108 -13.87 11.76 3.26
CA CYS A 108 -12.95 10.75 2.76
C CYS A 108 -12.44 9.82 3.87
N LEU A 109 -12.58 10.20 5.14
CA LEU A 109 -12.23 9.35 6.26
C LEU A 109 -13.08 8.06 6.26
N PRO A 110 -12.53 6.94 6.72
CA PRO A 110 -13.35 5.76 6.95
C PRO A 110 -14.29 6.02 8.14
N ASN A 111 -15.57 5.65 8.00
CA ASN A 111 -16.56 5.75 9.10
C ASN A 111 -16.16 4.91 10.34
N TYR A 112 -15.27 3.94 10.18
CA TYR A 112 -14.77 3.06 11.24
C TYR A 112 -13.30 2.71 11.02
N CYS A 113 -12.52 2.65 12.10
CA CYS A 113 -11.10 2.27 12.08
C CYS A 113 -10.86 0.76 11.96
N TYR A 114 -11.61 0.00 11.15
CA TYR A 114 -11.38 -1.44 11.02
C TYR A 114 -11.75 -2.01 9.66
N PRO A 115 -11.09 -3.11 9.23
CA PRO A 115 -11.57 -3.90 8.11
C PRO A 115 -12.83 -4.66 8.55
N THR A 116 -13.99 -4.31 8.01
CA THR A 116 -15.14 -5.20 7.95
C THR A 116 -14.99 -6.10 6.71
N GLY A 117 -14.84 -7.41 6.93
CA GLY A 117 -14.82 -8.46 5.90
C GLY A 117 -13.48 -8.65 5.20
#